data_AF-A0A4Y8C4P6-F1
#
_entry.id   AF-A0A4Y8C4P6-F1
#
_cell.length_a   1.000
_cell.length_b   1.000
_cell.length_c   1.000
_cell.angle_alpha   90.00
_cell.angle_beta   90.00
_cell.angle_gamma   90.00
#
_symmetry.space_group_name_H-M   'P 1'
#
loop_
_entity.id
_entity.type
_entity.pdbx_description
1 polymer ?
#
loop_
_entity_poly.entity_id
_entity_poly.type
_entity_poly.pdbx_seq_one_letter_code
_entity_poly.pdbx_strand_id
1 'polypeptide(L)'
;AQEKAKKLYGLNDDYEVLFLQGGASLQFAMIPMNLSLNGVCEYANTGVWTKKAIKEAQILGVNVKTVASSEESNFNHIPRVE
;
A
#
# COMPACT_ATOMS: atom_id res chain seq x y z
N ALA A 1 -4.18 -24.34 -0.72
CA ALA A 1 -3.18 -23.31 -0.31
C ALA A 1 -3.86 -22.11 0.34
N GLN A 2 -4.92 -21.58 -0.27
CA GLN A 2 -5.74 -20.48 0.29
C GLN A 2 -6.23 -20.77 1.72
N GLU A 3 -6.87 -21.93 1.97
CA GLU A 3 -7.32 -22.33 3.31
C GLU A 3 -6.22 -22.35 4.38
N LYS A 4 -5.00 -22.78 4.00
CA LYS A 4 -3.87 -22.80 4.93
C LYS A 4 -3.44 -21.37 5.31
N ALA A 5 -3.44 -20.45 4.35
CA ALA A 5 -3.14 -19.04 4.58
C ALA A 5 -4.22 -18.38 5.45
N LYS A 6 -5.51 -18.58 5.13
CA LYS A 6 -6.64 -18.08 5.94
C LYS A 6 -6.53 -18.57 7.39
N LYS A 7 -6.28 -19.87 7.59
CA LYS A 7 -6.13 -20.48 8.92
C LYS A 7 -4.95 -19.92 9.72
N LEU A 8 -3.78 -19.73 9.09
CA LEU A 8 -2.58 -19.22 9.79
C LEU A 8 -2.74 -17.78 10.26
N TYR A 9 -3.45 -16.94 9.49
CA TYR A 9 -3.72 -15.55 9.84
C TYR A 9 -5.02 -15.34 10.64
N GLY A 10 -5.79 -16.41 10.90
CA GLY A 10 -7.07 -16.31 11.59
C GLY A 10 -8.13 -15.51 10.83
N LEU A 11 -8.08 -15.53 9.48
CA LEU A 11 -9.04 -14.81 8.65
C LEU A 11 -10.41 -15.49 8.65
N ASN A 12 -11.47 -14.68 8.67
CA ASN A 12 -12.85 -15.12 8.46
C ASN A 12 -13.21 -15.08 6.95
N ASP A 13 -14.50 -15.31 6.64
CA ASP A 13 -14.99 -15.36 5.25
C ASP A 13 -15.15 -13.98 4.59
N ASP A 14 -14.90 -12.88 5.31
CA ASP A 14 -14.93 -11.51 4.75
C ASP A 14 -13.72 -11.22 3.84
N TYR A 15 -12.68 -12.07 3.88
CA TYR A 15 -11.43 -11.88 3.12
C TYR A 15 -11.19 -12.99 2.11
N GLU A 16 -10.72 -12.60 0.93
CA GLU A 16 -10.28 -13.53 -0.11
C GLU A 16 -8.75 -13.59 -0.25
N VAL A 17 -8.23 -14.79 -0.57
CA VAL A 17 -6.80 -15.02 -0.78
C VAL A 17 -6.50 -15.16 -2.27
N LEU A 18 -5.86 -14.14 -2.84
CA LEU A 18 -5.48 -14.10 -4.25
C LEU A 18 -3.98 -14.42 -4.42
N PHE A 19 -3.65 -15.32 -5.35
CA PHE A 19 -2.27 -15.60 -5.78
C PHE A 19 -2.06 -15.04 -7.17
N LEU A 20 -1.31 -13.94 -7.27
CA LEU A 20 -1.12 -13.16 -8.50
C LEU A 20 0.34 -13.12 -8.92
N GLN A 21 0.58 -12.92 -10.21
CA GLN A 21 1.92 -12.68 -10.77
C GLN A 21 2.32 -11.19 -10.64
N GLY A 22 3.56 -10.86 -11.02
CA GLY A 22 4.04 -9.46 -11.10
C GLY A 22 4.65 -8.89 -9.81
N GLY A 23 4.64 -9.66 -8.73
CA GLY A 23 5.28 -9.27 -7.47
C GLY A 23 4.65 -8.03 -6.80
N ALA A 24 5.31 -7.52 -5.76
CA ALA A 24 4.80 -6.38 -4.99
C ALA A 24 4.72 -5.08 -5.82
N SER A 25 5.68 -4.86 -6.72
CA SER A 25 5.72 -3.64 -7.53
C SER A 25 4.48 -3.48 -8.43
N LEU A 26 3.91 -4.58 -8.95
CA LEU A 26 2.67 -4.50 -9.72
C LEU A 26 1.49 -4.06 -8.86
N GLN A 27 1.49 -4.42 -7.57
CA GLN A 27 0.43 -4.02 -6.65
C GLN A 27 0.46 -2.53 -6.31
N PHE A 28 1.60 -1.85 -6.46
CA PHE A 28 1.67 -0.40 -6.34
C PHE A 28 0.76 0.33 -7.35
N ALA A 29 0.52 -0.28 -8.53
CA ALA A 29 -0.44 0.20 -9.51
C ALA A 29 -1.83 -0.43 -9.30
N MET A 30 -1.93 -1.74 -9.06
CA MET A 30 -3.23 -2.41 -8.96
C MET A 30 -4.07 -1.92 -7.76
N ILE A 31 -3.46 -1.61 -6.62
CA ILE A 31 -4.18 -1.08 -5.45
C ILE A 31 -4.94 0.21 -5.82
N PRO A 32 -4.28 1.29 -6.28
CA PRO A 32 -5.00 2.51 -6.67
C PRO A 32 -5.96 2.32 -7.85
N MET A 33 -5.63 1.47 -8.85
CA MET A 33 -6.54 1.21 -9.98
C MET A 33 -7.88 0.59 -9.56
N ASN A 34 -7.91 -0.16 -8.45
CA ASN A 34 -9.12 -0.85 -7.99
C ASN A 34 -9.81 -0.14 -6.83
N LEU A 35 -9.04 0.48 -5.93
CA LEU A 35 -9.55 0.98 -4.65
C LEU A 35 -9.56 2.52 -4.56
N SER A 36 -8.86 3.23 -5.43
CA SER A 36 -9.00 4.69 -5.44
C SER A 36 -10.40 5.07 -5.92
N LEU A 37 -10.98 6.03 -5.21
CA LEU A 37 -12.27 6.64 -5.53
C LEU A 37 -12.03 8.13 -5.78
N ASN A 38 -13.10 8.93 -5.80
CA ASN A 38 -13.01 10.38 -6.03
C ASN A 38 -12.45 11.17 -4.83
N GLY A 39 -11.92 10.48 -3.81
CA GLY A 39 -11.38 11.06 -2.58
C GLY A 39 -9.86 11.18 -2.58
N VAL A 40 -9.30 11.42 -1.40
CA VAL A 40 -7.85 11.43 -1.15
C VAL A 40 -7.39 10.04 -0.74
N CYS A 41 -6.29 9.57 -1.30
CA CYS A 41 -5.59 8.35 -0.87
C CYS A 41 -4.40 8.73 0.01
N GLU A 42 -4.43 8.30 1.27
CA GLU A 42 -3.41 8.64 2.27
C GLU A 42 -2.28 7.59 2.32
N TYR A 43 -1.04 8.06 2.41
CA TYR A 43 0.17 7.22 2.47
C TYR A 43 1.08 7.65 3.62
N ALA A 44 1.71 6.68 4.28
CA ALA A 44 2.82 6.90 5.22
C ALA A 44 4.16 6.58 4.51
N ASN A 45 5.01 7.58 4.33
CA ASN A 45 6.29 7.46 3.62
C ASN A 45 7.45 7.12 4.58
N THR A 46 7.78 5.83 4.65
CA THR A 46 8.77 5.26 5.57
C THR A 46 9.97 4.63 4.87
N GLY A 47 10.10 4.75 3.55
CA GLY A 47 11.28 4.28 2.85
C GLY A 47 11.09 4.13 1.34
N VAL A 48 12.02 3.40 0.73
CA VAL A 48 12.07 3.19 -0.73
C VAL A 48 10.78 2.55 -1.27
N TRP A 49 10.15 1.64 -0.52
CA TRP A 49 8.95 0.92 -0.99
C TRP A 49 7.71 1.80 -0.99
N THR A 50 7.49 2.57 0.07
CA THR A 50 6.36 3.51 0.16
C THR A 50 6.54 4.68 -0.79
N LYS A 51 7.77 5.18 -0.98
CA LYS A 51 8.10 6.16 -2.02
C LYS A 51 7.77 5.66 -3.44
N LYS A 52 8.04 4.38 -3.75
CA LYS A 52 7.66 3.78 -5.03
C LYS A 52 6.14 3.63 -5.17
N ALA A 53 5.43 3.20 -4.11
CA ALA A 53 3.98 3.08 -4.13
C ALA A 53 3.27 4.43 -4.35
N ILE A 54 3.74 5.48 -3.67
CA ILE A 54 3.25 6.87 -3.85
C ILE A 54 3.47 7.32 -5.31
N LYS A 55 4.65 7.06 -5.87
CA LYS A 55 4.97 7.43 -7.25
C LYS A 55 4.04 6.75 -8.27
N GLU A 56 3.77 5.45 -8.13
CA GLU A 56 2.87 4.73 -9.04
C GLU A 56 1.42 5.25 -8.94
N ALA A 57 0.93 5.54 -7.73
CA ALA A 57 -0.38 6.15 -7.55
C ALA A 57 -0.47 7.55 -8.20
N GLN A 58 0.58 8.37 -8.10
CA GLN A 58 0.66 9.67 -8.76
C GLN A 58 0.68 9.55 -10.29
N ILE A 59 1.39 8.55 -10.85
CA ILE A 59 1.40 8.27 -12.30
C ILE A 59 -0.01 7.96 -12.81
N LEU A 60 -0.82 7.28 -12.00
CA LEU A 60 -2.22 6.95 -12.32
C LEU A 60 -3.20 8.11 -12.11
N GLY A 61 -2.72 9.29 -11.71
CA GLY A 61 -3.56 10.47 -11.48
C GLY A 61 -4.39 10.41 -10.19
N VAL A 62 -4.02 9.54 -9.24
CA VAL A 62 -4.70 9.47 -7.94
C VAL A 62 -4.37 10.71 -7.11
N ASN A 63 -5.38 11.24 -6.41
CA ASN A 63 -5.20 12.31 -5.44
C ASN A 63 -4.52 11.77 -4.17
N VAL A 64 -3.19 11.86 -4.11
CA VAL A 64 -2.37 11.30 -3.01
C VAL A 64 -2.04 12.35 -1.97
N LYS A 65 -2.15 11.99 -0.69
CA LYS A 65 -1.65 12.78 0.45
C LYS A 65 -0.69 11.94 1.30
N THR A 66 0.51 12.44 1.55
CA THR A 66 1.43 11.84 2.52
C THR A 66 1.09 12.36 3.92
N VAL A 67 0.67 11.49 4.83
CA VAL A 67 0.19 11.86 6.19
C VAL A 67 1.21 11.59 7.29
N ALA A 68 2.29 10.90 6.96
CA ALA A 68 3.44 10.69 7.85
C ALA A 68 4.68 10.47 7.00
N SER A 69 5.82 11.04 7.37
CA SER A 69 7.08 10.80 6.67
C SER A 69 8.27 10.90 7.61
N SER A 70 9.22 9.97 7.46
CA SER A 70 10.55 10.04 8.09
C SER A 70 11.64 10.28 7.06
N GLU A 71 11.28 10.77 5.87
CA GLU A 71 12.22 11.01 4.76
C GLU A 71 13.31 12.01 5.15
N GLU A 72 12.96 13.05 5.90
CA GLU A 72 13.89 14.09 6.39
C GLU A 72 15.03 13.52 7.25
N SER A 73 14.79 12.40 7.92
CA SER A 73 15.76 11.70 8.76
C SER A 73 16.32 10.44 8.10
N ASN A 74 16.26 10.36 6.77
CA ASN A 74 16.69 9.19 5.99
C ASN A 74 16.03 7.88 6.43
N PHE A 75 14.74 7.95 6.79
CA PHE A 75 13.93 6.79 7.16
C PHE A 75 14.45 5.97 8.36
N ASN A 76 15.11 6.63 9.31
CA ASN A 76 15.72 5.99 10.47
C ASN A 76 14.76 5.70 11.65
N HIS A 77 13.48 6.06 11.55
CA HIS A 77 12.46 5.82 12.57
C HIS A 77 11.07 5.71 11.93
N ILE A 78 10.07 5.28 12.70
CA ILE A 78 8.68 5.28 12.27
C ILE A 78 8.05 6.64 12.65
N PRO A 79 7.58 7.44 11.67
CA PRO A 79 7.00 8.74 11.93
C PRO A 79 5.62 8.61 12.60
N ARG A 80 5.19 9.64 13.35
CA ARG A 80 3.80 9.76 13.82
C ARG A 80 2.93 10.29 12.69
N VAL A 81 1.66 9.89 12.68
CA VAL A 81 0.65 10.42 11.75
C VAL A 81 0.17 11.76 12.29
N GLU A 82 0.15 12.78 11.43
CA GLU A 82 -0.36 14.13 11.72
C GLU A 82 -1.76 14.35 11.17
#